data_AF-A0A4U6V804-F1
#
_entry.id   AF-A0A4U6V804-F1
#
_cell.length_a   1.000
_cell.length_b   1.000
_cell.length_c   1.000
_cell.angle_alpha   90.00
_cell.angle_beta   90.00
_cell.angle_gamma   90.00
#
_symmetry.space_group_name_H-M   'P 1'
#
loop_
_entity.id
_entity.type
_entity.pdbx_description
1 polymer ?
#
loop_
_entity_poly.entity_id
_entity_poly.type
_entity_poly.pdbx_seq_one_letter_code
_entity_poly.pdbx_strand_id
1 'polypeptide(L)'
;MGTEDNAHNFYLDPIAASSARNLSKRPTREISVDSPPKKKSGSLEDYLIEEDGIEEGSQLYCQALYLCKNAVYRRAFTKMKTKEGRLNWIQFNWDRENK
;
A
#
# COMPACT_ATOMS: atom_id res chain seq x y z
N MET A 1 14.59 -3.22 69.15
CA MET A 1 14.57 -4.66 68.83
C MET A 1 15.20 -4.81 67.45
N GLY A 2 16.31 -5.55 67.34
CA GLY A 2 17.09 -5.87 66.10
C GLY A 2 18.35 -5.00 65.90
N THR A 3 19.56 -5.41 66.36
CA THR A 3 20.63 -6.22 65.67
C THR A 3 21.19 -5.53 64.42
N GLU A 4 22.33 -4.82 64.46
CA GLU A 4 23.73 -5.29 64.44
C GLU A 4 24.28 -5.50 62.99
N ASP A 5 25.61 -5.36 62.88
CA ASP A 5 26.57 -5.93 61.90
C ASP A 5 26.55 -5.51 60.39
N ASN A 6 27.59 -4.80 59.90
CA ASN A 6 28.85 -5.31 59.29
C ASN A 6 28.68 -5.49 57.76
N ALA A 7 29.52 -4.99 56.83
CA ALA A 7 30.97 -4.95 56.84
C ALA A 7 31.54 -3.91 55.87
N HIS A 8 32.64 -3.28 56.30
CA HIS A 8 33.73 -2.83 55.44
C HIS A 8 34.24 -4.06 54.65
N ASN A 9 34.55 -3.94 53.36
CA ASN A 9 35.68 -4.69 52.77
C ASN A 9 36.01 -4.24 51.33
N PHE A 10 37.21 -3.65 51.22
CA PHE A 10 38.23 -3.83 50.19
C PHE A 10 37.92 -3.53 48.70
N TYR A 11 38.29 -2.30 48.30
CA TYR A 11 39.33 -2.00 47.31
C TYR A 11 39.89 -3.17 46.46
N LEU A 12 39.81 -3.05 45.12
CA LEU A 12 40.70 -3.61 44.08
C LEU A 12 40.23 -3.02 42.72
N ASP A 13 40.61 -1.79 42.38
CA ASP A 13 41.77 -1.38 41.54
C ASP A 13 41.41 -1.19 40.03
N PRO A 14 42.24 -0.45 39.26
CA PRO A 14 41.80 0.54 38.27
C PRO A 14 41.95 0.04 36.84
N ILE A 15 40.99 0.35 35.96
CA ILE A 15 41.22 0.23 34.51
C ILE A 15 40.73 1.50 33.82
N ALA A 16 41.71 2.34 33.48
CA ALA A 16 41.57 3.36 32.46
C ALA A 16 41.15 2.69 31.14
N ALA A 17 39.92 2.95 30.70
CA ALA A 17 39.48 2.62 29.35
C ALA A 17 39.34 3.92 28.57
N SER A 18 40.42 4.34 27.90
CA SER A 18 40.35 5.31 26.82
C SER A 18 39.38 4.80 25.75
N SER A 19 38.21 5.42 25.65
CA SER A 19 37.27 5.14 24.55
C SER A 19 37.85 5.72 23.25
N ALA A 20 38.54 4.89 22.48
CA ALA A 20 38.89 5.18 21.11
C ALA A 20 37.58 5.35 20.32
N ARG A 21 37.28 6.59 19.92
CA ARG A 21 36.16 6.89 19.02
C ARG A 21 36.43 6.20 17.68
N ASN A 22 35.82 5.02 17.49
CA ASN A 22 35.79 4.31 16.23
C ASN A 22 35.05 5.18 15.20
N LEU A 23 35.80 5.89 14.35
CA LEU A 23 35.23 6.54 13.17
C LEU A 23 34.83 5.44 12.19
N SER A 24 33.54 5.08 12.24
CA SER A 24 32.93 4.15 11.32
C SER A 24 32.92 4.76 9.91
N LYS A 25 33.88 4.38 9.06
CA LYS A 25 33.80 4.62 7.61
C LYS A 25 32.90 3.54 7.01
N ARG A 26 31.60 3.60 7.26
CA ARG A 26 30.63 2.79 6.49
C ARG A 26 30.62 3.36 5.07
N PRO A 27 30.93 2.56 4.03
CA PRO A 27 30.71 2.99 2.66
C PRO A 27 29.20 3.17 2.49
N THR A 28 28.76 4.38 2.18
CA THR A 28 27.37 4.66 1.76
C THR A 28 27.17 3.98 0.42
N ARG A 29 26.79 2.70 0.43
CA ARG A 29 26.23 2.04 -0.75
C ARG A 29 24.82 2.60 -0.90
N GLU A 30 24.63 3.51 -1.84
CA GLU A 30 23.30 3.89 -2.31
C GLU A 30 22.71 2.68 -3.02
N ILE A 31 21.97 1.87 -2.27
CA ILE A 31 21.12 0.84 -2.84
C ILE A 31 19.92 1.61 -3.37
N SER A 32 19.98 1.97 -4.65
CA SER A 32 18.77 2.31 -5.41
C SER A 32 17.91 1.06 -5.46
N VAL A 33 17.05 0.91 -4.46
CA VAL A 33 15.94 -0.03 -4.53
C VAL A 33 15.01 0.52 -5.61
N ASP A 34 15.01 -0.11 -6.79
CA ASP A 34 13.93 0.08 -7.75
C ASP A 34 12.65 -0.35 -7.02
N SER A 35 11.88 0.65 -6.55
CA SER A 35 10.68 0.38 -5.77
C SER A 35 9.70 -0.35 -6.68
N PRO A 36 9.09 -1.47 -6.23
CA PRO A 36 8.05 -2.11 -7.01
C PRO A 36 7.02 -1.08 -7.44
N PRO A 37 6.50 -1.14 -8.69
CA PRO A 37 5.51 -0.19 -9.16
C PRO A 37 4.40 -0.12 -8.11
N LYS A 38 4.12 1.11 -7.67
CA LYS A 38 3.13 1.35 -6.61
C LYS A 38 1.86 0.63 -7.03
N LYS A 39 1.46 -0.41 -6.28
CA LYS A 39 0.12 -0.98 -6.43
C LYS A 39 -0.82 0.19 -6.20
N LYS A 40 -1.43 0.72 -7.27
CA LYS A 40 -2.58 1.60 -7.14
C LYS A 40 -3.53 0.82 -6.25
N SER A 41 -3.91 1.33 -5.09
CA SER A 41 -5.00 0.75 -4.31
C SER A 41 -6.29 1.05 -5.08
N GLY A 42 -6.42 0.51 -6.28
CA GLY A 42 -7.56 0.66 -7.15
C GLY A 42 -8.73 -0.15 -6.60
N SER A 43 -9.93 0.34 -6.83
CA SER A 43 -11.13 -0.44 -6.60
C SER A 43 -11.19 -1.62 -7.58
N LEU A 44 -12.01 -2.64 -7.30
CA LEU A 44 -12.15 -3.80 -8.19
C LEU A 44 -12.65 -3.39 -9.58
N GLU A 45 -13.54 -2.41 -9.64
CA GLU A 45 -14.01 -1.84 -10.91
C GLU A 45 -12.90 -1.16 -11.70
N ASP A 46 -11.95 -0.46 -11.07
CA ASP A 46 -10.80 0.15 -11.76
C ASP A 46 -9.93 -0.92 -12.45
N TYR A 47 -9.65 -2.02 -11.74
CA TYR A 47 -8.91 -3.14 -12.32
C TYR A 47 -9.64 -3.79 -13.50
N LEU A 48 -10.96 -3.94 -13.41
CA LEU A 48 -11.74 -4.54 -14.51
C LEU A 48 -11.78 -3.64 -15.74
N ILE A 49 -11.87 -2.32 -15.55
CA ILE A 49 -11.84 -1.33 -16.63
C ILE A 49 -10.48 -1.34 -17.34
N GLU A 50 -9.38 -1.41 -16.56
CA GLU A 50 -8.02 -1.53 -17.10
C GLU A 50 -7.80 -2.86 -17.84
N GLU A 51 -8.23 -3.98 -17.26
CA GLU A 51 -8.19 -5.31 -17.89
C GLU A 51 -9.02 -5.38 -19.18
N ASP A 52 -10.13 -4.64 -19.24
CA ASP A 52 -10.93 -4.50 -20.47
C ASP A 52 -10.23 -3.67 -21.54
N GLY A 53 -9.10 -3.03 -21.24
CA GLY A 53 -8.41 -2.11 -22.14
C GLY A 53 -9.23 -0.88 -22.45
N ILE A 54 -10.10 -0.45 -21.51
CA ILE A 54 -10.85 0.79 -21.65
C ILE A 54 -9.90 1.94 -21.32
N GLU A 55 -9.60 2.77 -22.31
CA GLU A 55 -8.69 3.90 -22.16
C GLU A 55 -9.20 4.89 -21.11
N GLU A 56 -8.33 5.26 -20.18
CA GLU A 56 -8.61 6.24 -19.13
C GLU A 56 -9.01 7.59 -19.77
N GLY A 57 -10.14 8.15 -19.35
CA GLY A 57 -10.69 9.39 -19.90
C GLY A 57 -11.51 9.24 -21.18
N SER A 58 -11.58 8.03 -21.76
CA SER A 58 -12.52 7.77 -22.86
C SER A 58 -13.98 7.94 -22.43
N GLN A 59 -14.88 8.07 -23.40
CA GLN A 59 -16.32 8.15 -23.10
C GLN A 59 -16.80 6.92 -22.32
N LEU A 60 -16.40 5.71 -22.74
CA LEU A 60 -16.75 4.46 -22.05
C LEU A 60 -16.20 4.42 -20.62
N TYR A 61 -14.99 4.93 -20.39
CA TYR A 61 -14.40 5.05 -19.06
C TYR A 61 -15.27 5.94 -18.14
N CYS A 62 -15.61 7.13 -18.62
CA CYS A 62 -16.45 8.06 -17.87
C CYS A 62 -17.84 7.49 -17.58
N GLN A 63 -18.44 6.79 -18.54
CA GLN A 63 -19.72 6.09 -18.37
C GLN A 63 -19.62 4.98 -17.32
N ALA A 64 -18.58 4.14 -17.39
CA ALA A 64 -18.36 3.06 -16.44
C ALA A 64 -18.19 3.59 -15.00
N LEU A 65 -17.37 4.64 -14.82
CA LEU A 65 -17.19 5.29 -13.54
C LEU A 65 -18.50 5.88 -13.00
N TYR A 66 -19.27 6.55 -13.85
CA TYR A 66 -20.55 7.13 -13.44
C TYR A 66 -21.53 6.05 -12.97
N LEU A 67 -21.70 4.98 -13.74
CA LEU A 67 -22.60 3.87 -13.40
C LEU A 67 -22.14 3.15 -12.12
N CYS A 68 -20.82 2.99 -11.91
CA CYS A 68 -20.27 2.34 -10.72
C CYS A 68 -20.37 3.17 -9.43
N LYS A 69 -20.78 4.46 -9.50
CA LYS A 69 -21.16 5.23 -8.30
C LYS A 69 -22.34 4.60 -7.57
N ASN A 70 -23.27 3.98 -8.29
CA ASN A 70 -24.37 3.22 -7.71
C ASN A 70 -23.88 1.84 -7.26
N ALA A 71 -24.05 1.52 -5.97
CA ALA A 71 -23.56 0.26 -5.39
C ALA A 71 -24.18 -1.01 -6.02
N VAL A 72 -25.44 -0.94 -6.47
CA VAL A 72 -26.11 -2.06 -7.15
C VAL A 72 -25.45 -2.32 -8.51
N TYR A 73 -25.23 -1.25 -9.26
CA TYR A 73 -24.59 -1.27 -10.57
C TYR A 73 -23.14 -1.71 -10.48
N ARG A 74 -22.37 -1.18 -9.54
CA ARG A 74 -21.01 -1.65 -9.25
C ARG A 74 -20.96 -3.14 -8.94
N ARG A 75 -21.88 -3.64 -8.11
CA ARG A 75 -21.94 -5.07 -7.77
C ARG A 75 -22.30 -5.94 -8.97
N ALA A 76 -23.18 -5.47 -9.86
CA ALA A 76 -23.49 -6.17 -11.10
C ALA A 76 -22.26 -6.17 -12.03
N PHE A 77 -21.63 -5.01 -12.20
CA PHE A 77 -20.44 -4.82 -13.03
C PHE A 77 -19.30 -5.77 -12.64
N THR A 78 -18.93 -5.76 -11.36
CA THR A 78 -17.83 -6.56 -10.81
C THR A 78 -18.07 -8.07 -10.83
N LYS A 79 -19.33 -8.51 -11.00
CA LYS A 79 -19.67 -9.94 -11.14
C LYS A 79 -19.56 -10.45 -12.58
N MET A 80 -19.54 -9.56 -13.57
CA MET A 80 -19.42 -9.95 -14.97
C MET A 80 -18.00 -10.41 -15.27
N LYS A 81 -17.88 -11.55 -15.97
CA LYS A 81 -16.60 -12.21 -16.24
C LYS A 81 -16.00 -11.81 -17.58
N THR A 82 -16.84 -11.55 -18.57
CA THR A 82 -16.40 -11.27 -19.95
C THR A 82 -16.31 -9.77 -20.19
N LYS A 83 -15.28 -9.36 -20.93
CA LYS A 83 -15.10 -7.99 -21.43
C LYS A 83 -16.32 -7.53 -22.23
N GLU A 84 -16.76 -8.34 -23.18
CA GLU A 84 -17.94 -8.04 -24.02
C GLU A 84 -19.21 -7.83 -23.17
N GLY A 85 -19.40 -8.65 -22.13
CA GLY A 85 -20.52 -8.49 -21.20
C GLY A 85 -20.46 -7.16 -20.46
N ARG A 86 -19.28 -6.77 -19.98
CA ARG A 86 -19.07 -5.47 -19.31
C ARG A 86 -19.33 -4.29 -20.25
N LEU A 87 -18.82 -4.33 -21.48
CA LEU A 87 -19.03 -3.28 -22.48
C LEU A 87 -20.52 -3.12 -22.85
N ASN A 88 -21.20 -4.23 -23.17
CA ASN A 88 -22.62 -4.21 -23.51
C ASN A 88 -23.47 -3.71 -22.33
N TRP A 89 -23.10 -4.08 -21.11
CA TRP A 89 -23.80 -3.64 -19.91
C TRP A 89 -23.62 -2.14 -19.66
N ILE A 90 -22.43 -1.58 -19.87
CA ILE A 90 -22.18 -0.14 -19.76
C ILE A 90 -23.11 0.60 -20.73
N GLN A 91 -23.13 0.18 -21.99
CA GLN A 91 -23.95 0.81 -23.02
C GLN A 91 -25.46 0.71 -22.71
N PHE A 92 -25.94 -0.49 -22.36
CA PHE A 92 -27.35 -0.71 -22.02
C PHE A 92 -27.84 0.17 -20.86
N ASN A 93 -27.07 0.24 -19.77
CA ASN A 93 -27.48 1.03 -18.61
C ASN A 93 -27.31 2.53 -18.84
N TRP A 94 -26.29 2.94 -19.60
CA TRP A 94 -26.14 4.33 -19.99
C TRP A 94 -27.34 4.82 -20.81
N ASP A 95 -27.76 4.06 -21.81
CA ASP A 95 -28.92 4.40 -22.66
C ASP A 95 -30.22 4.42 -21.85
N ARG A 96 -30.31 3.63 -20.77
CA ARG A 96 -31.46 3.60 -19.86
C ARG A 96 -31.51 4.79 -18.92
N GLU A 97 -30.36 5.22 -18.37
CA GLU A 97 -30.28 6.36 -17.44
C GLU A 97 -30.48 7.71 -18.14
N ASN A 98 -30.20 7.79 -19.44
CA ASN A 98 -30.31 9.02 -20.24
C ASN A 98 -31.57 9.05 -21.13
N LYS A 99 -32.54 8.17 -20.87
CA LYS A 99 -33.85 8.13 -21.51
C LYS A 99 -34.93 8.69 -20.59
#